data_AF-A0A843KB41-F1
#
_entry.id   AF-A0A843KB41-F1
#
_cell.length_a   1.000
_cell.length_b   1.000
_cell.length_c   1.000
_cell.angle_alpha   90.00
_cell.angle_beta   90.00
_cell.angle_gamma   90.00
#
_symmetry.space_group_name_H-M   'P 1'
#
loop_
_entity.id
_entity.type
_entity.pdbx_description
1 polymer ?
#
loop_
_entity_poly.entity_id
_entity_poly.type
_entity_poly.pdbx_seq_one_letter_code
_entity_poly.pdbx_strand_id
1 'polypeptide(L)'
;MLNIGCQKLAVESNASYWLPIYLVLVKDVKFILANAYQIKHIPGRKTDVIDSEWIAELCLKDLIAPSRIFSEDERDLRAMTRTRESYVKMRTQTKNRIHQELESACIKLSSVLMRWYQRQSDSRPCHLDNWFVQSQ
;
A
#
# COMPACT_ATOMS: atom_id res chain seq x y z
N MET A 1 -13.47 8.11 28.97
CA MET A 1 -13.01 6.71 28.82
C MET A 1 -12.03 6.28 29.91
N LEU A 2 -10.99 7.06 30.22
CA LEU A 2 -10.03 6.72 31.30
C LEU A 2 -10.64 6.72 32.73
N ASN A 3 -11.74 7.44 32.94
CA ASN A 3 -12.39 7.57 34.25
C ASN A 3 -13.18 6.31 34.71
N ILE A 4 -13.13 5.21 33.94
CA ILE A 4 -13.86 3.95 34.20
C ILE A 4 -12.88 2.83 34.66
N GLY A 5 -11.58 3.15 34.83
CA GLY A 5 -10.59 2.17 35.32
C GLY A 5 -10.20 1.09 34.30
N CYS A 6 -10.31 1.37 33.01
CA CYS A 6 -9.96 0.41 31.96
C CYS A 6 -8.44 0.19 31.89
N GLN A 7 -7.98 -1.03 32.17
CA GLN A 7 -6.55 -1.37 32.29
C GLN A 7 -5.90 -1.84 30.97
N LYS A 8 -6.71 -2.33 30.02
CA LYS A 8 -6.25 -2.89 28.74
C LYS A 8 -7.10 -2.31 27.60
N LEU A 9 -6.45 -1.93 26.51
CA LEU A 9 -7.10 -1.49 25.28
C LEU A 9 -6.66 -2.40 24.13
N ALA A 10 -7.61 -3.06 23.48
CA ALA A 10 -7.35 -3.85 22.29
C ALA A 10 -7.94 -3.18 21.05
N VAL A 11 -7.13 -3.05 20.01
CA VAL A 11 -7.53 -2.45 18.72
C VAL A 11 -7.12 -3.39 17.60
N GLU A 12 -8.01 -3.60 16.63
CA GLU A 12 -7.69 -4.39 15.46
C GLU A 12 -6.62 -3.71 14.59
N SER A 13 -5.69 -4.48 14.04
CA SER A 13 -4.65 -4.01 13.12
C SER A 13 -5.15 -3.62 11.72
N ASN A 14 -6.41 -3.17 11.60
CA ASN A 14 -6.99 -2.75 10.34
C ASN A 14 -6.67 -1.27 10.05
N ALA A 15 -6.09 -1.03 8.87
CA ALA A 15 -5.78 0.30 8.33
C ALA A 15 -4.91 1.18 9.27
N SER A 16 -4.93 2.50 9.06
CA SER A 16 -4.09 3.48 9.77
C SER A 16 -4.73 4.03 11.06
N TYR A 17 -5.96 3.60 11.40
CA TYR A 17 -6.77 4.21 12.47
C TYR A 17 -6.25 3.92 13.88
N TRP A 18 -5.51 2.83 14.08
CA TRP A 18 -4.95 2.47 15.38
C TRP A 18 -3.79 3.38 15.80
N LEU A 19 -3.11 4.03 14.85
CA LEU A 19 -1.90 4.82 15.15
C LEU A 19 -2.20 6.07 15.98
N PRO A 20 -3.18 6.92 15.63
CA PRO A 20 -3.58 8.04 16.49
C PRO A 20 -4.02 7.60 17.90
N ILE A 21 -4.77 6.50 17.98
CA ILE A 21 -5.25 5.94 19.26
C ILE A 21 -4.06 5.49 20.12
N TYR A 22 -3.11 4.79 19.51
CA TYR A 22 -1.87 4.38 20.17
C TYR A 22 -1.08 5.58 20.69
N LEU A 23 -0.88 6.62 19.88
CA LEU A 23 -0.11 7.81 20.29
C LEU A 23 -0.72 8.54 21.50
N VAL A 24 -2.06 8.59 21.58
CA VAL A 24 -2.75 9.25 22.69
C VAL A 24 -2.75 8.39 23.96
N LEU A 25 -2.94 7.07 23.83
CA LEU A 25 -3.25 6.19 24.97
C LEU A 25 -2.10 5.30 25.44
N VAL A 26 -0.95 5.29 24.74
CA VAL A 26 0.21 4.45 25.10
C VAL A 26 0.76 4.74 26.50
N LYS A 27 0.59 5.96 27.02
CA LYS A 27 1.11 6.37 28.33
C LYS A 27 0.21 5.93 29.50
N ASP A 28 -1.08 5.73 29.23
CA ASP A 28 -2.09 5.57 30.28
C ASP A 28 -2.62 4.14 30.39
N VAL A 29 -2.60 3.34 29.30
CA VAL A 29 -3.25 2.01 29.24
C VAL A 29 -2.36 1.00 28.51
N LYS A 30 -2.43 -0.27 28.92
CA LYS A 30 -1.79 -1.37 28.18
C LYS A 30 -2.46 -1.55 26.82
N PHE A 31 -1.79 -1.10 25.76
CA PHE A 31 -2.26 -1.20 24.38
C PHE A 31 -1.91 -2.56 23.75
N ILE A 32 -2.90 -3.20 23.14
CA ILE A 32 -2.78 -4.48 22.44
C ILE A 32 -3.26 -4.28 21.01
N LEU A 33 -2.35 -4.44 20.05
CA LEU A 33 -2.70 -4.42 18.62
C LEU A 33 -3.06 -5.84 18.19
N ALA A 34 -4.33 -6.13 17.94
CA ALA A 34 -4.80 -7.46 17.60
C ALA A 34 -4.61 -7.75 16.10
N ASN A 35 -4.06 -8.92 15.75
CA ASN A 35 -3.85 -9.30 14.36
C ASN A 35 -5.20 -9.63 13.68
N ALA A 36 -5.60 -8.83 12.70
CA ALA A 36 -6.84 -9.03 11.95
C ALA A 36 -6.95 -10.43 11.30
N TYR A 37 -5.83 -11.04 10.89
CA TYR A 37 -5.84 -12.39 10.31
C TYR A 37 -6.27 -13.44 11.34
N GLN A 38 -5.79 -13.33 12.59
CA GLN A 38 -6.17 -14.27 13.65
C GLN A 38 -7.64 -14.10 14.06
N ILE A 39 -8.14 -12.86 14.06
CA ILE A 39 -9.53 -12.57 14.42
C ILE A 39 -10.51 -13.03 13.32
N LYS A 40 -10.12 -12.90 12.04
CA LYS A 40 -10.97 -13.24 10.88
C LYS A 40 -11.32 -14.72 10.72
N HIS A 41 -10.53 -15.63 11.30
CA HIS A 41 -10.77 -17.07 11.17
C HIS A 41 -11.90 -17.59 12.06
N ILE A 42 -12.54 -16.71 12.84
CA ILE A 42 -13.65 -17.04 13.72
C ILE A 42 -14.96 -16.73 12.97
N PRO A 43 -15.73 -17.74 12.55
CA PRO A 43 -16.86 -17.54 11.64
C PRO A 43 -18.00 -16.73 12.29
N GLY A 44 -18.62 -15.86 11.48
CA GLY A 44 -19.94 -15.31 11.71
C GLY A 44 -20.00 -13.85 12.15
N ARG A 45 -19.58 -12.86 11.34
CA ARG A 45 -19.75 -11.43 11.66
C ARG A 45 -19.96 -10.52 10.47
N LYS A 46 -20.74 -9.45 10.68
CA LYS A 46 -21.06 -8.44 9.66
C LYS A 46 -21.15 -7.01 10.20
N THR A 47 -20.91 -6.75 11.49
CA THR A 47 -21.12 -5.42 12.09
C THR A 47 -20.02 -5.05 13.08
N ASP A 48 -19.49 -3.82 12.96
CA ASP A 48 -18.35 -3.29 13.75
C ASP A 48 -18.56 -3.33 15.28
N VAL A 49 -19.81 -3.24 15.75
CA VAL A 49 -20.16 -3.32 17.18
C VAL A 49 -19.87 -4.71 17.74
N ILE A 50 -20.29 -5.75 17.03
CA ILE A 50 -20.09 -7.16 17.42
C ILE A 50 -18.61 -7.52 17.33
N ASP A 51 -17.88 -6.96 16.35
CA ASP A 51 -16.43 -7.15 16.24
C ASP A 51 -15.69 -6.53 17.44
N SER A 52 -16.13 -5.36 17.91
CA SER A 52 -15.53 -4.67 19.06
C SER A 52 -15.76 -5.42 20.38
N GLU A 53 -17.00 -5.88 20.63
CA GLU A 53 -17.32 -6.68 21.82
C GLU A 53 -16.53 -7.98 21.85
N TRP A 54 -16.38 -8.64 20.70
CA TRP A 54 -15.59 -9.85 20.63
C TRP A 54 -14.10 -9.64 20.89
N ILE A 55 -13.52 -8.58 20.31
CA ILE A 55 -12.11 -8.25 20.59
C ILE A 55 -11.93 -7.96 22.09
N ALA A 56 -12.90 -7.33 22.73
CA ALA A 56 -12.87 -7.13 24.18
C ALA A 56 -12.93 -8.47 24.95
N GLU A 57 -13.79 -9.41 24.54
CA GLU A 57 -13.88 -10.73 25.16
C GLU A 57 -12.58 -11.54 25.00
N LEU A 58 -11.98 -11.54 23.80
CA LEU A 58 -10.70 -12.18 23.55
C LEU A 58 -9.56 -11.53 24.34
N CYS A 59 -9.58 -10.20 24.49
CA CYS A 59 -8.62 -9.45 25.28
C CYS A 59 -8.73 -9.79 26.77
N LEU A 60 -9.95 -9.96 27.29
CA LEU A 60 -10.19 -10.36 28.68
C LEU A 60 -9.62 -11.76 28.97
N LYS A 61 -9.76 -12.68 28.01
CA LYS A 61 -9.25 -14.05 28.11
C LYS A 61 -7.74 -14.17 27.79
N ASP A 62 -7.06 -13.06 27.49
CA ASP A 62 -5.66 -13.00 27.05
C ASP A 62 -5.34 -13.94 25.85
N LEU A 63 -6.35 -14.17 24.99
CA LEU A 63 -6.26 -15.04 23.80
C LEU A 63 -5.73 -14.32 22.55
N ILE A 64 -5.48 -13.02 22.65
CA ILE A 64 -4.97 -12.20 21.54
C ILE A 64 -3.44 -12.19 21.58
N ALA A 65 -2.81 -12.70 20.53
CA ALA A 65 -1.39 -12.47 20.33
C ALA A 65 -1.17 -11.01 19.87
N PRO A 66 -0.45 -10.17 20.66
CA PRO A 66 -0.20 -8.79 20.27
C PRO A 66 0.67 -8.75 19.01
N SER A 67 0.25 -7.97 18.03
CA SER A 67 1.04 -7.65 16.86
C SER A 67 2.19 -6.72 17.23
N ARG A 68 3.33 -6.89 16.56
CA ARG A 68 4.50 -6.02 16.76
C ARG A 68 4.15 -4.58 16.38
N ILE A 69 4.30 -3.67 17.35
CA ILE A 69 4.30 -2.23 17.12
C ILE A 69 5.74 -1.82 16.85
N PHE A 70 5.94 -1.09 15.76
CA PHE A 70 7.27 -0.65 15.34
C PHE A 70 7.64 0.67 15.99
N SER A 71 8.94 0.94 16.09
CA SER A 71 9.45 2.24 16.54
C SER A 71 9.02 3.37 15.61
N GLU A 72 9.14 4.61 16.06
CA GLU A 72 8.75 5.79 15.27
C GLU A 72 9.51 5.85 13.94
N ASP A 73 10.85 5.74 13.98
CA ASP A 73 11.71 5.74 12.80
C ASP A 73 11.32 4.65 11.78
N GLU A 74 11.05 3.42 12.25
CA GLU A 74 10.62 2.33 11.39
C GLU A 74 9.23 2.58 10.77
N ARG A 75 8.32 3.23 11.50
CA ARG A 75 7.00 3.59 10.97
C ARG A 75 7.12 4.67 9.90
N ASP A 76 7.95 5.67 10.10
CA ASP A 76 8.16 6.77 9.16
C ASP A 76 8.78 6.26 7.85
N LEU A 77 9.81 5.42 7.94
CA LEU A 77 10.40 4.76 6.77
C LEU A 77 9.36 3.97 5.96
N ARG A 78 8.45 3.27 6.64
CA ARG A 78 7.36 2.56 5.96
C ARG A 78 6.31 3.48 5.39
N ALA A 79 5.96 4.56 6.08
CA ALA A 79 5.03 5.56 5.56
C ALA A 79 5.58 6.14 4.25
N MET A 80 6.87 6.51 4.22
CA MET A 80 7.55 7.00 3.02
C MET A 80 7.55 5.96 1.89
N THR A 81 7.84 4.69 2.21
CA THR A 81 7.86 3.60 1.23
C THR A 81 6.48 3.36 0.61
N ARG A 82 5.43 3.30 1.44
CA ARG A 82 4.03 3.13 0.99
C ARG A 82 3.54 4.33 0.16
N THR A 83 3.92 5.55 0.56
CA THR A 83 3.61 6.76 -0.21
C THR A 83 4.26 6.72 -1.60
N ARG A 84 5.53 6.32 -1.68
CA ARG A 84 6.21 6.11 -2.96
C ARG A 84 5.49 5.06 -3.82
N GLU A 85 5.16 3.91 -3.26
CA GLU A 85 4.43 2.85 -3.98
C GLU A 85 3.08 3.36 -4.52
N SER A 86 2.35 4.13 -3.72
CA SER A 86 1.10 4.79 -4.12
C SER A 86 1.32 5.71 -5.33
N TYR A 87 2.34 6.59 -5.29
CA TYR A 87 2.65 7.46 -6.42
C TYR A 87 3.07 6.70 -7.68
N VAL A 88 3.85 5.62 -7.55
CA VAL A 88 4.22 4.77 -8.69
C VAL A 88 2.97 4.15 -9.31
N LYS A 89 2.04 3.67 -8.49
CA LYS A 89 0.76 3.12 -8.95
C LYS A 89 -0.09 4.18 -9.65
N MET A 90 -0.22 5.36 -9.06
CA MET A 90 -0.95 6.49 -9.66
C MET A 90 -0.35 6.91 -11.00
N ARG A 91 0.98 6.95 -11.11
CA ARG A 91 1.68 7.24 -12.37
C ARG A 91 1.30 6.23 -13.45
N THR A 92 1.36 4.94 -13.13
CA THR A 92 1.00 3.88 -14.08
C THR A 92 -0.48 3.96 -14.47
N GLN A 93 -1.37 4.21 -13.52
CA GLN A 93 -2.80 4.39 -13.78
C GLN A 93 -3.07 5.59 -14.70
N THR A 94 -2.42 6.72 -14.44
CA THR A 94 -2.56 7.94 -15.25
C THR A 94 -2.05 7.70 -16.67
N LYS A 95 -0.89 7.03 -16.81
CA LYS A 95 -0.36 6.62 -18.13
C LYS A 95 -1.38 5.75 -18.88
N ASN A 96 -1.93 4.73 -18.22
CA ASN A 96 -2.90 3.83 -18.85
C ASN A 96 -4.17 4.56 -19.25
N ARG A 97 -4.64 5.50 -18.42
CA ARG A 97 -5.78 6.35 -18.75
C ARG A 97 -5.51 7.19 -20.00
N ILE A 98 -4.36 7.85 -20.09
CA ILE A 98 -3.98 8.61 -21.30
C ILE A 98 -3.97 7.70 -22.54
N HIS A 99 -3.42 6.49 -22.43
CA HIS A 99 -3.46 5.53 -23.53
C HIS A 99 -4.91 5.17 -23.95
N GLN A 100 -5.79 4.91 -22.99
CA GLN A 100 -7.20 4.58 -23.25
C GLN A 100 -7.94 5.75 -23.95
N GLU A 101 -7.74 6.98 -23.48
CA GLU A 101 -8.36 8.17 -24.09
C GLU A 101 -7.87 8.38 -25.53
N LEU A 102 -6.57 8.25 -25.79
CA LEU A 102 -6.00 8.37 -27.14
C LEU A 102 -6.47 7.25 -28.08
N GLU A 103 -6.58 6.02 -27.57
CA GLU A 103 -7.12 4.90 -28.34
C GLU A 103 -8.60 5.10 -28.68
N SER A 104 -9.38 5.69 -27.78
CA SER A 104 -10.78 6.05 -28.06
C SER A 104 -10.92 7.08 -29.19
N ALA A 105 -9.94 7.97 -29.33
CA ALA A 105 -9.82 8.92 -30.45
C ALA A 105 -9.17 8.30 -31.71
N CYS A 106 -8.98 6.98 -31.76
CA CYS A 106 -8.29 6.24 -32.82
C CYS A 106 -6.81 6.62 -33.03
N ILE A 107 -6.17 7.24 -32.04
CA ILE A 107 -4.73 7.61 -32.09
C ILE A 107 -3.92 6.56 -31.34
N LYS A 108 -3.26 5.67 -32.09
CA LYS A 108 -2.41 4.63 -31.48
C LYS A 108 -0.97 5.13 -31.31
N LEU A 109 -0.60 5.50 -30.09
CA LEU A 109 0.75 6.04 -29.80
C LEU A 109 1.88 5.07 -30.23
N SER A 110 1.65 3.76 -30.10
CA SER A 110 2.63 2.74 -30.50
C SER A 110 2.90 2.74 -32.02
N SER A 111 1.90 3.05 -32.85
CA SER A 111 2.08 3.07 -34.32
C SER A 111 2.84 4.32 -34.76
N VAL A 112 2.60 5.46 -34.10
CA VAL A 112 3.32 6.72 -34.36
C VAL A 112 4.78 6.60 -33.96
N LEU A 113 5.07 6.03 -32.78
CA LEU A 113 6.45 5.80 -32.32
C LEU A 113 7.20 4.83 -33.23
N MET A 114 6.56 3.73 -33.65
CA MET A 114 7.16 2.78 -34.60
C MET A 114 7.48 3.46 -35.94
N ARG A 115 6.55 4.26 -36.47
CA ARG A 115 6.74 5.01 -37.72
C ARG A 115 7.88 6.03 -37.61
N TRP A 116 8.01 6.70 -36.47
CA TRP A 116 9.11 7.63 -36.22
C TRP A 116 10.46 6.90 -36.15
N TYR A 117 10.51 5.76 -35.46
CA TYR A 117 11.72 4.95 -35.37
C TYR A 117 12.17 4.44 -36.74
N GLN A 118 11.24 3.93 -37.56
CA GLN A 118 11.50 3.51 -38.93
C GLN A 118 12.01 4.66 -39.81
N ARG A 119 11.40 5.85 -39.68
CA ARG A 119 11.85 7.03 -40.43
C ARG A 119 13.25 7.48 -40.04
N GLN A 120 13.65 7.31 -38.78
CA GLN A 120 15.03 7.58 -38.36
C GLN A 120 16.03 6.57 -38.91
N SER A 121 15.70 5.27 -38.95
CA SER A 121 16.56 4.26 -39.58
C SER A 121 16.70 4.48 -41.08
N ASP A 122 15.62 4.88 -41.77
CA ASP A 122 15.64 5.19 -43.21
C ASP A 122 16.42 6.47 -43.53
N SER A 123 16.57 7.37 -42.55
CA SER A 123 17.35 8.62 -42.69
C SER A 123 18.82 8.47 -42.29
N ARG A 124 19.24 7.31 -41.76
CA ARG A 124 20.66 7.02 -41.53
C ARG A 124 21.28 6.67 -42.87
N PRO A 125 22.31 7.39 -43.34
CA PRO A 125 23.04 6.94 -44.52
C PRO A 125 23.65 5.58 -44.22
N CYS A 126 23.33 4.58 -45.06
CA CYS A 126 23.74 3.18 -45.01
C CYS A 126 25.27 2.94 -45.06
N HIS A 127 26.08 4.00 -44.97
CA HIS A 127 27.53 3.95 -44.91
C HIS A 127 28.09 3.93 -43.46
N LEU A 128 27.26 4.17 -42.44
CA LEU A 128 27.71 4.21 -41.03
C LEU A 128 27.51 2.91 -40.24
N ASP A 129 26.95 1.86 -40.84
CA ASP A 129 26.70 0.58 -40.16
C ASP A 129 27.97 -0.27 -39.93
N ASN A 130 29.12 0.13 -40.49
CA ASN A 130 30.38 -0.61 -40.33
C ASN A 130 31.15 -0.32 -39.02
N TRP A 131 30.72 0.63 -38.18
CA TRP A 131 31.46 0.98 -36.96
C TRP A 131 31.11 0.14 -35.72
N PHE A 132 30.08 -0.71 -35.78
CA PHE A 132 29.65 -1.51 -34.62
C PHE A 132 30.10 -2.99 -34.65
N VAL A 133 30.81 -3.43 -35.69
CA VAL A 133 31.21 -4.86 -35.86
C VAL A 133 32.72 -5.09 -35.69
N GLN A 134 33.54 -4.06 -35.43
CA GLN A 134 35.01 -4.20 -35.31
C GLN A 134 35.59 -3.85 -33.92
N SER A 135 34.82 -4.00 -32.83
CA SER A 135 35.39 -3.87 -31.46
C SER A 135 34.84 -4.91 -30.48
N GLN A 136 34.89 -6.17 -30.89
CA GLN A 136 35.01 -7.34 -30.00
C GLN A 136 36.13 -8.24 -30.50
#